data_AF-A0A921ZXA6-F1
#
_entry.id   AF-A0A921ZXA6-F1
#
_cell.length_a   1.000
_cell.length_b   1.000
_cell.length_c   1.000
_cell.angle_alpha   90.00
_cell.angle_beta   90.00
_cell.angle_gamma   90.00
#
_symmetry.space_group_name_H-M   'P 1'
#
loop_
_entity.id
_entity.type
_entity.pdbx_description
1 polymer ?
#
loop_
_entity_poly.entity_id
_entity_poly.type
_entity_poly.pdbx_seq_one_letter_code
_entity_poly.pdbx_strand_id
1 'polypeptide(L)'
;GTEIYDQSHGTFVDLSILDVLQIFGRAGRPQFDTSGTGIIITTHDKLTHYLKSMTNQFPIESNFINLLADNLNAEVALGTVTNIDEAVEWLSYTYLFVRMRINPQVYGLTYADVQEEPMLETKRRELITAAAMLLDKTHMIRYNERTGDLNITDLGRTASHYYITCETMEVFNSMVRKSMTQGYVLEMLTRCSDFQQLKVRKEELTELWSLKDQYCELRIEDAPEDIHWKINILLQTYLSRGRVNGSSLQSDLNYISQVIESIFNVRVMWNVLNRYLIVSIQISIVSVYIRYTIICNHKDYNTLHLRQDNYTSKKNYRLYENIDRCY
;
A
#
# COMPACT_ATOMS: atom_id res chain seq x y z
N GLY A 1 -10.43 24.27 -4.83
CA GLY A 1 -9.43 25.12 -5.51
C GLY A 1 -8.39 24.22 -6.13
N THR A 2 -7.30 23.92 -5.42
CA THR A 2 -6.24 23.02 -5.89
C THR A 2 -5.89 21.92 -4.88
N GLU A 3 -6.79 21.62 -3.94
CA GLU A 3 -6.56 20.59 -2.91
C GLU A 3 -7.50 19.41 -3.15
N ILE A 4 -6.95 18.20 -3.08
CA ILE A 4 -7.67 16.94 -3.19
C ILE A 4 -7.46 16.13 -1.91
N TYR A 5 -8.47 15.36 -1.50
CA TYR A 5 -8.29 14.42 -0.41
C TYR A 5 -7.53 13.20 -0.93
N ASP A 6 -6.31 13.01 -0.45
CA ASP A 6 -5.53 11.82 -0.77
C ASP A 6 -5.79 10.75 0.30
N GLN A 7 -6.32 9.62 -0.16
CA GLN A 7 -6.67 8.48 0.69
C GLN A 7 -5.44 7.77 1.24
N SER A 8 -4.34 7.76 0.47
CA SER A 8 -3.08 7.20 0.93
C SER A 8 -2.50 8.06 2.05
N HIS A 9 -2.36 9.37 1.80
CA HIS A 9 -1.78 10.33 2.74
C HIS A 9 -2.68 10.76 3.90
N GLY A 10 -3.94 10.29 3.94
CA GLY A 10 -4.91 10.64 4.98
C GLY A 10 -4.99 12.16 5.22
N THR A 11 -4.80 12.98 4.19
CA THR A 11 -4.75 14.45 4.30
C THR A 11 -5.18 15.09 2.99
N PHE A 12 -5.53 16.38 3.05
CA PHE A 12 -5.70 17.17 1.84
C PHE A 12 -4.32 17.50 1.28
N VAL A 13 -4.06 17.00 0.08
CA VAL A 13 -2.81 17.21 -0.67
C VAL A 13 -3.10 18.12 -1.84
N ASP A 14 -2.09 18.89 -2.22
CA ASP A 14 -2.14 19.73 -3.41
C ASP A 14 -2.25 18.89 -4.69
N LEU A 15 -2.97 19.43 -5.68
CA LEU A 15 -3.10 18.83 -6.99
C LEU A 15 -1.71 18.65 -7.61
N SER A 16 -1.46 17.45 -8.12
CA SER A 16 -0.26 17.13 -8.88
C SER A 16 -0.09 18.09 -10.06
N ILE A 17 1.14 18.52 -10.33
CA ILE A 17 1.43 19.33 -11.51
C ILE A 17 1.04 18.60 -12.81
N LEU A 18 1.11 17.27 -12.83
CA LEU A 18 0.69 16.48 -13.98
C LEU A 18 -0.81 16.62 -14.20
N ASP A 19 -1.62 16.56 -13.15
CA ASP A 19 -3.08 16.72 -13.25
C ASP A 19 -3.44 18.13 -13.70
N VAL A 20 -2.74 19.16 -13.17
CA VAL A 20 -2.90 20.55 -13.62
C VAL A 20 -2.55 20.70 -15.09
N LEU A 21 -1.43 20.14 -15.55
CA LEU A 21 -1.02 20.15 -16.95
C LEU A 21 -2.01 19.39 -17.84
N GLN A 22 -2.59 18.28 -17.37
CA GLN A 22 -3.62 17.55 -18.10
C GLN A 22 -4.91 18.35 -18.22
N ILE A 23 -5.37 19.01 -17.14
CA ILE A 23 -6.53 19.91 -17.16
C ILE A 23 -6.29 21.08 -18.13
N PHE A 24 -5.10 21.67 -18.08
CA PHE A 24 -4.72 22.79 -18.94
C PHE A 24 -4.54 22.37 -20.39
N GLY A 25 -4.07 21.15 -20.64
CA GLY A 25 -4.01 20.56 -21.97
C GLY A 25 -5.39 20.35 -22.62
N ARG A 26 -6.48 20.45 -21.86
CA ARG A 26 -7.86 20.46 -22.38
C ARG A 26 -8.41 21.87 -22.59
N ALA A 27 -7.67 22.92 -22.23
CA ALA A 27 -8.11 24.30 -22.42
C ALA A 27 -7.90 24.74 -23.89
N GLY A 28 -9.01 24.85 -24.61
CA GLY A 28 -9.04 25.24 -26.03
C GLY A 28 -9.15 24.03 -26.96
N ARG A 29 -10.05 24.11 -27.94
CA ARG A 29 -10.30 23.02 -28.89
C ARG A 29 -9.43 23.21 -30.13
N PRO A 30 -8.62 22.21 -30.53
CA PRO A 30 -7.92 22.24 -31.80
C PRO A 30 -8.93 22.48 -32.93
N GLN A 31 -8.64 23.41 -33.83
CA GLN A 31 -9.44 23.82 -35.00
C GLN A 31 -10.60 24.82 -34.78
N PHE A 32 -11.13 24.96 -33.56
CA PHE A 32 -12.28 25.85 -33.31
C PHE A 32 -11.93 27.13 -32.57
N ASP A 33 -10.99 27.05 -31.62
CA ASP A 33 -10.64 28.18 -30.77
C ASP A 33 -9.25 28.71 -31.17
N THR A 34 -9.10 30.04 -31.22
CA THR A 34 -7.82 30.70 -31.55
C THR A 34 -6.83 30.71 -30.40
N SER A 35 -7.33 30.66 -29.17
CA SER A 35 -6.55 30.55 -27.94
C SER A 35 -7.36 29.86 -26.86
N GLY A 36 -6.69 29.14 -25.96
CA GLY A 36 -7.28 28.53 -24.76
C GLY A 36 -6.79 29.26 -23.53
N THR A 37 -7.70 29.58 -22.60
CA THR A 37 -7.37 30.22 -21.33
C THR A 37 -7.70 29.28 -20.18
N GLY A 38 -6.67 28.88 -19.42
CA GLY A 38 -6.82 28.13 -18.17
C GLY A 38 -6.67 29.06 -16.96
N ILE A 39 -7.57 28.97 -15.99
CA ILE A 39 -7.52 29.76 -14.75
C ILE A 39 -7.36 28.81 -13.56
N ILE A 40 -6.27 28.96 -12.80
CA ILE A 40 -6.08 28.27 -11.52
C ILE A 40 -6.47 29.21 -10.38
N ILE A 41 -7.27 28.72 -9.45
CA ILE A 41 -7.61 29.42 -8.21
C ILE A 41 -6.99 28.65 -7.04
N THR A 42 -5.97 29.24 -6.40
CA THR A 42 -5.20 28.66 -5.29
C THR A 42 -4.91 29.70 -4.21
N THR A 43 -4.35 29.28 -3.08
CA THR A 43 -3.93 30.18 -1.99
C THR A 43 -2.66 30.93 -2.40
N HIS A 44 -2.46 32.13 -1.81
CA HIS A 44 -1.34 32.99 -2.20
C HIS A 44 0.03 32.31 -1.99
N ASP A 45 0.18 31.56 -0.90
CA ASP A 45 1.42 30.86 -0.56
C ASP A 45 1.82 29.81 -1.62
N LYS A 46 0.83 29.21 -2.29
CA LYS A 46 1.01 28.15 -3.28
C LYS A 46 1.15 28.68 -4.71
N LEU A 47 0.85 29.97 -4.95
CA LEU A 47 0.91 30.59 -6.27
C LEU A 47 2.32 30.46 -6.89
N THR A 48 3.36 30.74 -6.11
CA THR A 48 4.75 30.65 -6.60
C THR A 48 5.15 29.22 -6.96
N HIS A 49 4.66 28.22 -6.22
CA HIS A 49 4.90 26.81 -6.52
C HIS A 49 4.29 26.45 -7.87
N TYR A 50 3.00 26.69 -8.09
CA TYR A 50 2.34 26.36 -9.35
C TYR A 50 2.88 27.14 -10.54
N LEU A 51 3.20 28.43 -10.38
CA LEU A 51 3.84 29.22 -11.44
C LEU A 51 5.19 28.63 -11.83
N LYS A 52 6.09 28.38 -10.85
CA LYS A 52 7.39 27.76 -11.13
C LYS A 52 7.23 26.39 -11.76
N SER A 53 6.29 25.57 -11.31
CA SER A 53 6.06 24.21 -11.82
C SER A 53 5.52 24.18 -13.24
N MET A 54 4.83 25.24 -13.67
CA MET A 54 4.38 25.39 -15.06
C MET A 54 5.42 26.06 -15.97
N THR A 55 6.21 27.03 -15.46
CA THR A 55 7.16 27.80 -16.27
C THR A 55 8.56 27.18 -16.33
N ASN A 56 8.99 26.51 -15.26
CA ASN A 56 10.33 25.94 -15.16
C ASN A 56 10.29 24.45 -15.47
N GLN A 57 11.29 24.00 -16.22
CA GLN A 57 11.56 22.56 -16.39
C GLN A 57 12.21 22.04 -15.11
N PHE A 58 11.41 21.51 -14.18
CA PHE A 58 11.97 20.80 -13.03
C PHE A 58 12.68 19.53 -13.51
N PRO A 59 13.93 19.29 -13.08
CA PRO A 59 14.59 18.04 -13.38
C PRO A 59 13.81 16.90 -12.72
N ILE A 60 13.43 15.91 -13.52
CA ILE A 60 12.78 14.69 -13.02
C ILE A 60 13.87 13.83 -12.37
N GLU A 61 13.69 13.48 -11.10
CA GLU A 61 14.60 12.66 -10.31
C GLU A 61 13.96 11.30 -9.98
N SER A 62 14.81 10.33 -9.61
CA SER A 62 14.39 8.97 -9.30
C SER A 62 14.15 8.78 -7.81
N ASN A 63 12.95 8.32 -7.43
CA ASN A 63 12.64 7.84 -6.07
C ASN A 63 12.88 6.34 -5.88
N PHE A 64 13.57 5.69 -6.83
CA PHE A 64 13.71 4.23 -6.86
C PHE A 64 14.52 3.66 -5.68
N ILE A 65 15.39 4.45 -5.07
CA ILE A 65 16.20 4.03 -3.91
C ILE A 65 15.33 3.52 -2.76
N ASN A 66 14.20 4.20 -2.49
CA ASN A 66 13.32 3.85 -1.37
C ASN A 66 12.63 2.50 -1.57
N LEU A 67 12.43 2.08 -2.82
CA LEU A 67 11.74 0.84 -3.19
C LEU A 67 12.72 -0.21 -3.74
N LEU A 68 14.03 0.00 -3.59
CA LEU A 68 15.04 -0.86 -4.22
C LEU A 68 14.94 -2.31 -3.73
N ALA A 69 14.73 -2.51 -2.42
CA ALA A 69 14.61 -3.84 -1.83
C ALA A 69 13.39 -4.61 -2.38
N ASP A 70 12.24 -3.95 -2.49
CA ASP A 70 11.01 -4.59 -2.97
C ASP A 70 11.13 -4.96 -4.46
N ASN A 71 11.71 -4.08 -5.26
CA ASN A 71 11.95 -4.34 -6.68
C ASN A 71 13.01 -5.43 -6.90
N LEU A 72 14.07 -5.45 -6.10
CA LEU A 72 15.07 -6.52 -6.13
C LEU A 72 14.43 -7.88 -5.78
N ASN A 73 13.56 -7.93 -4.76
CA ASN A 73 12.83 -9.14 -4.41
C ASN A 73 11.93 -9.62 -5.55
N ALA A 74 11.29 -8.71 -6.30
CA ALA A 74 10.49 -9.07 -7.45
C ALA A 74 11.32 -9.70 -8.58
N GLU A 75 12.47 -9.14 -8.91
CA GLU A 75 13.35 -9.71 -9.96
C GLU A 75 13.93 -11.06 -9.57
N VAL A 76 14.28 -11.24 -8.29
CA VAL A 76 14.73 -12.55 -7.77
C VAL A 76 13.59 -13.56 -7.73
N ALA A 77 12.35 -13.14 -7.47
CA ALA A 77 11.17 -13.99 -7.54
C ALA A 77 10.81 -14.41 -8.98
N LEU A 78 11.03 -13.53 -9.96
CA LEU A 78 10.88 -13.82 -11.38
C LEU A 78 12.01 -14.72 -11.93
N GLY A 79 13.16 -14.72 -11.26
CA GLY A 79 14.36 -15.45 -11.67
C GLY A 79 15.19 -14.70 -12.70
N THR A 80 14.94 -13.40 -12.92
CA THR A 80 15.78 -12.53 -13.75
C THR A 80 17.15 -12.30 -13.12
N VAL A 81 17.18 -12.24 -11.79
CA VAL A 81 18.37 -11.96 -10.98
C VAL A 81 18.59 -13.11 -10.00
N THR A 82 19.77 -13.71 -10.03
CA THR A 82 20.13 -14.87 -9.19
C THR A 82 21.34 -14.62 -8.29
N ASN A 83 22.11 -13.57 -8.57
CA ASN A 83 23.31 -13.21 -7.82
C ASN A 83 23.50 -11.68 -7.77
N ILE A 84 24.42 -11.22 -6.93
CA ILE A 84 24.72 -9.78 -6.75
C ILE A 84 25.26 -9.15 -8.05
N ASP A 85 26.05 -9.86 -8.85
CA ASP A 85 26.63 -9.30 -10.07
C ASP A 85 25.54 -9.03 -11.12
N GLU A 86 24.61 -9.97 -11.31
CA GLU A 86 23.40 -9.79 -12.12
C GLU A 86 22.51 -8.66 -11.59
N ALA A 87 22.38 -8.53 -10.27
CA ALA A 87 21.62 -7.45 -9.65
C ALA A 87 22.26 -6.07 -9.90
N VAL A 88 23.60 -5.99 -9.90
CA VAL A 88 24.34 -4.75 -10.22
C VAL A 88 24.17 -4.39 -11.70
N GLU A 89 24.19 -5.38 -12.58
CA GLU A 89 23.89 -5.20 -14.00
C GLU A 89 22.43 -4.73 -14.19
N TRP A 90 21.48 -5.37 -13.53
CA TRP A 90 20.06 -4.98 -13.54
C TRP A 90 19.88 -3.51 -13.15
N LEU A 91 20.55 -3.06 -12.08
CA LEU A 91 20.48 -1.67 -11.62
C LEU A 91 21.00 -0.68 -12.68
N SER A 92 21.89 -1.10 -13.57
CA SER A 92 22.40 -0.27 -14.67
C SER A 92 21.35 0.05 -15.74
N TYR A 93 20.32 -0.78 -15.88
CA TYR A 93 19.22 -0.56 -16.82
C TYR A 93 18.16 0.42 -16.28
N THR A 94 18.26 0.83 -15.02
CA THR A 94 17.26 1.66 -14.36
C THR A 94 17.46 3.16 -14.61
N TYR A 95 16.37 3.94 -14.50
CA TYR A 95 16.43 5.39 -14.55
C TYR A 95 17.30 5.99 -13.42
N LEU A 96 17.36 5.31 -12.27
CA LEU A 96 18.20 5.72 -11.14
C LEU A 96 19.67 5.81 -11.55
N PHE A 97 20.20 4.80 -12.25
CA PHE A 97 21.58 4.81 -12.73
C PHE A 97 21.89 5.99 -13.64
N VAL A 98 20.99 6.30 -14.57
CA VAL A 98 21.14 7.45 -15.48
C VAL A 98 21.18 8.76 -14.68
N ARG A 99 20.30 8.92 -13.69
CA ARG A 99 20.25 10.13 -12.86
C ARG A 99 21.43 10.27 -11.91
N MET A 100 21.92 9.18 -11.31
CA MET A 100 23.13 9.20 -10.47
C MET A 100 24.36 9.73 -11.21
N ARG A 101 24.44 9.52 -12.52
CA ARG A 101 25.56 10.04 -13.35
C ARG A 101 25.40 11.49 -13.75
N ILE A 102 24.16 11.92 -14.03
CA ILE A 102 23.88 13.30 -14.47
C ILE A 102 23.89 14.27 -13.28
N ASN A 103 23.31 13.86 -12.15
CA ASN A 103 23.16 14.68 -10.96
C ASN A 103 23.55 13.91 -9.68
N PRO A 104 24.85 13.59 -9.48
CA PRO A 104 25.32 12.75 -8.39
C PRO A 104 25.02 13.30 -6.98
N GLN A 105 25.03 14.62 -6.82
CA GLN A 105 24.87 15.27 -5.51
C GLN A 105 23.52 14.95 -4.84
N VAL A 106 22.45 14.78 -5.62
CA VAL A 106 21.13 14.41 -5.11
C VAL A 106 21.12 13.00 -4.49
N TYR A 107 21.99 12.12 -4.97
CA TYR A 107 22.09 10.73 -4.54
C TYR A 107 23.24 10.49 -3.56
N GLY A 108 23.80 11.56 -2.98
CA GLY A 108 24.89 11.48 -2.01
C GLY A 108 26.26 11.14 -2.61
N LEU A 109 26.44 11.35 -3.92
CA LEU A 109 27.72 11.17 -4.61
C LEU A 109 28.36 12.52 -4.93
N THR A 110 29.68 12.54 -5.00
CA THR A 110 30.42 13.71 -5.49
C THR A 110 30.63 13.61 -7.00
N TYR A 111 30.91 14.75 -7.65
CA TYR A 111 31.27 14.74 -9.07
C TYR A 111 32.60 14.03 -9.35
N ALA A 112 33.51 13.97 -8.36
CA ALA A 112 34.76 13.23 -8.48
C ALA A 112 34.51 11.72 -8.58
N ASP A 113 33.59 11.18 -7.77
CA ASP A 113 33.25 9.75 -7.79
C ASP A 113 32.75 9.30 -9.18
N VAL A 114 31.96 10.12 -9.86
CA VAL A 114 31.47 9.82 -11.22
C VAL A 114 32.57 9.95 -12.27
N GLN A 115 33.56 10.84 -12.07
CA GLN A 115 34.68 11.00 -12.99
C GLN A 115 35.67 9.84 -12.87
N GLU A 116 35.95 9.39 -11.65
CA GLU A 116 36.81 8.24 -11.37
C GLU A 116 36.15 6.94 -11.81
N GLU A 117 34.85 6.79 -11.56
CA GLU A 117 34.10 5.59 -11.87
C GLU A 117 32.79 5.88 -12.64
N PRO A 118 32.85 6.08 -13.98
CA PRO A 118 31.69 6.44 -14.78
C PRO A 118 30.54 5.44 -14.76
N MET A 119 30.84 4.17 -14.45
CA MET A 119 29.87 3.08 -14.33
C MET A 119 29.29 2.93 -12.91
N LEU A 120 29.85 3.60 -11.91
CA LEU A 120 29.39 3.56 -10.51
C LEU A 120 29.16 2.12 -10.00
N GLU A 121 29.98 1.15 -10.42
CA GLU A 121 29.89 -0.24 -10.01
C GLU A 121 30.01 -0.39 -8.50
N THR A 122 30.97 0.29 -7.87
CA THR A 122 31.14 0.29 -6.40
C THR A 122 29.86 0.75 -5.70
N LYS A 123 29.27 1.87 -6.16
CA LYS A 123 28.05 2.40 -5.54
C LYS A 123 26.84 1.51 -5.78
N ARG A 124 26.67 0.99 -6.99
CA ARG A 124 25.58 0.05 -7.30
C ARG A 124 25.69 -1.22 -6.47
N ARG A 125 26.90 -1.76 -6.32
CA ARG A 125 27.15 -2.94 -5.49
C ARG A 125 26.84 -2.68 -4.02
N GLU A 126 27.20 -1.52 -3.49
CA GLU A 126 26.83 -1.10 -2.13
C GLU A 126 25.31 -1.07 -1.95
N LEU A 127 24.57 -0.42 -2.85
CA LEU A 127 23.11 -0.32 -2.80
C LEU A 127 22.43 -1.69 -2.88
N ILE A 128 22.86 -2.54 -3.82
CA ILE A 128 22.32 -3.90 -3.99
C ILE A 128 22.65 -4.78 -2.78
N THR A 129 23.87 -4.70 -2.25
CA THR A 129 24.27 -5.50 -1.09
C THR A 129 23.48 -5.10 0.15
N ALA A 130 23.28 -3.79 0.38
CA ALA A 130 22.44 -3.29 1.46
C ALA A 130 20.98 -3.77 1.31
N ALA A 131 20.43 -3.74 0.10
CA ALA A 131 19.09 -4.25 -0.18
C ALA A 131 18.99 -5.78 0.04
N ALA A 132 19.99 -6.55 -0.42
CA ALA A 132 20.04 -8.00 -0.22
C ALA A 132 20.14 -8.37 1.26
N MET A 133 20.96 -7.67 2.04
CA MET A 133 21.06 -7.85 3.50
C MET A 133 19.74 -7.55 4.20
N LEU A 134 19.02 -6.49 3.78
CA LEU A 134 17.70 -6.18 4.31
C LEU A 134 16.69 -7.29 4.01
N LEU A 135 16.67 -7.80 2.77
CA LEU A 135 15.79 -8.90 2.35
C LEU A 135 16.11 -10.23 3.04
N ASP A 136 17.37 -10.47 3.38
CA ASP A 136 17.79 -11.65 4.16
C ASP A 136 17.34 -11.55 5.62
N LYS A 137 17.50 -10.37 6.22
CA LYS A 137 17.01 -10.06 7.57
C LYS A 137 15.50 -10.25 7.70
N THR A 138 14.73 -9.88 6.68
CA THR A 138 13.26 -10.07 6.63
C THR A 138 12.85 -11.44 6.12
N HIS A 139 13.80 -12.35 5.88
CA HIS A 139 13.58 -13.72 5.41
C HIS A 139 12.85 -13.82 4.07
N MET A 140 12.88 -12.77 3.25
CA MET A 140 12.27 -12.75 1.91
C MET A 140 13.20 -13.42 0.89
N ILE A 141 14.51 -13.22 1.03
CA ILE A 141 15.56 -13.89 0.25
C ILE A 141 16.51 -14.60 1.22
N ARG A 142 17.25 -15.61 0.75
CA ARG A 142 18.44 -16.13 1.42
C ARG A 142 19.66 -15.63 0.67
N TYR A 143 20.41 -14.74 1.30
CA TYR A 143 21.62 -14.15 0.73
C TYR A 143 22.86 -14.90 1.24
N ASN A 144 23.72 -15.36 0.32
CA ASN A 144 24.99 -15.97 0.68
C ASN A 144 26.14 -14.99 0.41
N GLU A 145 26.65 -14.35 1.47
CA GLU A 145 27.73 -13.34 1.36
C GLU A 145 29.00 -13.85 0.67
N ARG A 146 29.31 -15.16 0.80
CA ARG A 146 30.53 -15.73 0.23
C ARG A 146 30.45 -15.92 -1.28
N THR A 147 29.29 -16.35 -1.78
CA THR A 147 29.10 -16.64 -3.21
C THR A 147 28.39 -15.51 -3.96
N GLY A 148 27.71 -14.61 -3.25
CA GLY A 148 26.87 -13.60 -3.85
C GLY A 148 25.51 -14.11 -4.33
N ASP A 149 25.15 -15.36 -4.02
CA ASP A 149 23.90 -15.96 -4.50
C ASP A 149 22.68 -15.43 -3.74
N LEU A 150 21.60 -15.19 -4.49
CA LEU A 150 20.30 -14.74 -4.00
C LEU A 150 19.26 -15.83 -4.26
N ASN A 151 18.85 -16.52 -3.21
CA ASN A 151 17.84 -17.57 -3.31
C ASN A 151 16.49 -17.09 -2.79
N ILE A 152 15.47 -17.11 -3.64
CA ILE A 152 14.13 -16.69 -3.25
C ILE A 152 13.51 -17.66 -2.22
N THR A 153 12.80 -17.13 -1.23
CA THR A 153 11.98 -17.92 -0.31
C THR A 153 10.50 -17.88 -0.73
N ASP A 154 9.69 -18.80 -0.24
CA ASP A 154 8.24 -18.75 -0.49
C ASP A 154 7.61 -17.47 0.10
N LEU A 155 8.20 -16.92 1.17
CA LEU A 155 7.80 -15.63 1.73
C LEU A 155 8.05 -14.49 0.72
N GLY A 156 9.26 -14.42 0.17
CA GLY A 156 9.65 -13.40 -0.82
C GLY A 156 8.83 -13.49 -2.11
N ARG A 157 8.57 -14.70 -2.62
CA ARG A 157 7.67 -14.91 -3.77
C ARG A 157 6.29 -14.35 -3.50
N THR A 158 5.77 -14.61 -2.31
CA THR A 158 4.41 -14.19 -1.99
C THR A 158 4.33 -12.68 -1.77
N ALA A 159 5.33 -12.08 -1.10
CA ALA A 159 5.43 -10.63 -0.97
C ALA A 159 5.51 -9.94 -2.35
N SER A 160 6.27 -10.49 -3.29
CA SER A 160 6.34 -9.97 -4.67
C SER A 160 5.01 -10.07 -5.40
N HIS A 161 4.31 -11.21 -5.31
CA HIS A 161 3.01 -11.39 -5.99
C HIS A 161 1.91 -10.45 -5.50
N TYR A 162 1.96 -10.04 -4.23
CA TYR A 162 0.94 -9.20 -3.61
C TYR A 162 1.42 -7.77 -3.31
N TYR A 163 2.60 -7.39 -3.84
CA TYR A 163 3.19 -6.06 -3.65
C TYR A 163 3.31 -5.65 -2.17
N ILE A 164 3.67 -6.59 -1.30
CA ILE A 164 3.89 -6.32 0.12
C ILE A 164 5.31 -5.81 0.32
N THR A 165 5.44 -4.66 0.98
CA THR A 165 6.72 -4.02 1.26
C THR A 165 7.57 -4.82 2.25
N CYS A 166 8.89 -4.72 2.10
CA CYS A 166 9.86 -5.33 3.01
C CYS A 166 9.69 -4.86 4.47
N GLU A 167 9.35 -3.58 4.66
CA GLU A 167 9.08 -3.00 5.98
C GLU A 167 7.90 -3.67 6.69
N THR A 168 6.78 -3.88 5.98
CA THR A 168 5.63 -4.62 6.51
C THR A 168 6.02 -6.03 6.91
N MET A 169 6.86 -6.69 6.11
CA MET A 169 7.31 -8.05 6.41
C MET A 169 8.22 -8.12 7.63
N GLU A 170 9.07 -7.12 7.84
CA GLU A 170 9.89 -6.99 9.05
C GLU A 170 9.02 -6.88 10.31
N VAL A 171 8.00 -6.02 10.26
CA VAL A 171 7.04 -5.86 11.36
C VAL A 171 6.32 -7.18 11.64
N PHE A 172 5.80 -7.84 10.61
CA PHE A 172 5.09 -9.11 10.78
C PHE A 172 5.99 -10.18 11.38
N ASN A 173 7.21 -10.35 10.88
CA ASN A 173 8.16 -11.32 11.43
C ASN A 173 8.48 -11.07 12.91
N SER A 174 8.53 -9.81 13.34
CA SER A 174 8.76 -9.45 14.74
C SER A 174 7.56 -9.75 15.65
N MET A 175 6.33 -9.69 15.11
CA MET A 175 5.08 -9.88 15.86
C MET A 175 4.57 -11.34 15.82
N VAL A 176 4.96 -12.15 14.85
CA VAL A 176 4.50 -13.54 14.74
C VAL A 176 4.97 -14.38 15.95
N ARG A 177 4.01 -15.01 16.64
CA ARG A 177 4.24 -15.90 17.80
C ARG A 177 3.69 -17.30 17.53
N LYS A 178 4.16 -18.30 18.31
CA LYS A 178 3.73 -19.71 18.17
C LYS A 178 2.22 -19.91 18.39
N SER A 179 1.63 -19.07 19.23
CA SER A 179 0.21 -19.01 19.53
C SER A 179 -0.20 -17.55 19.47
N MET A 180 -1.20 -17.26 18.65
CA MET A 180 -1.78 -15.94 18.49
C MET A 180 -3.29 -16.10 18.67
N THR A 181 -3.94 -15.07 19.21
CA THR A 181 -5.40 -14.94 19.24
C THR A 181 -5.87 -14.17 18.02
N GLN A 182 -7.16 -14.28 17.67
CA GLN A 182 -7.73 -13.51 16.55
C GLN A 182 -7.56 -11.99 16.72
N GLY A 183 -7.70 -11.48 17.95
CA GLY A 183 -7.44 -10.07 18.26
C GLY A 183 -6.00 -9.65 17.96
N TYR A 184 -5.02 -10.49 18.32
CA TYR A 184 -3.61 -10.21 18.08
C TYR A 184 -3.23 -10.28 16.59
N VAL A 185 -3.94 -11.10 15.80
CA VAL A 185 -3.80 -11.11 14.33
C VAL A 185 -4.33 -9.81 13.73
N LEU A 186 -5.50 -9.33 14.16
CA LEU A 186 -6.01 -8.02 13.72
C LEU A 186 -5.09 -6.88 14.12
N GLU A 187 -4.55 -6.91 15.34
CA GLU A 187 -3.57 -5.94 15.81
C GLU A 187 -2.32 -5.93 14.92
N MET A 188 -1.75 -7.10 14.59
CA MET A 188 -0.62 -7.20 13.66
C MET A 188 -0.91 -6.53 12.33
N LEU A 189 -2.11 -6.72 11.77
CA LEU A 189 -2.49 -6.11 10.50
C LEU A 189 -2.56 -4.59 10.58
N THR A 190 -2.98 -4.03 11.72
CA THR A 190 -2.98 -2.58 11.91
C THR A 190 -1.58 -1.96 11.91
N ARG A 191 -0.53 -2.76 12.06
CA ARG A 191 0.88 -2.34 12.06
C ARG A 191 1.55 -2.38 10.68
N CYS A 192 0.78 -2.64 9.62
CA CYS A 192 1.26 -2.59 8.23
C CYS A 192 1.85 -1.21 7.89
N SER A 193 2.98 -1.14 7.18
CA SER A 193 3.61 0.15 6.85
C SER A 193 2.79 0.98 5.88
N ASP A 194 1.96 0.32 5.05
CA ASP A 194 0.97 0.95 4.17
C ASP A 194 0.01 1.88 4.91
N PHE A 195 -0.26 1.64 6.20
CA PHE A 195 -1.16 2.47 6.98
C PHE A 195 -0.52 3.64 7.71
N GLN A 196 0.81 3.81 7.63
CA GLN A 196 1.54 4.87 8.35
C GLN A 196 1.07 6.29 7.98
N GLN A 197 0.50 6.42 6.80
CA GLN A 197 0.05 7.70 6.26
C GLN A 197 -1.35 8.11 6.75
N LEU A 198 -2.13 7.17 7.31
CA LEU A 198 -3.45 7.46 7.87
C LEU A 198 -3.31 8.30 9.15
N LYS A 199 -4.26 9.22 9.34
CA LYS A 199 -4.32 10.09 10.53
C LYS A 199 -5.69 10.02 11.18
N VAL A 200 -5.70 10.16 12.51
CA VAL A 200 -6.92 10.30 13.30
C VAL A 200 -7.30 11.78 13.34
N ARG A 201 -8.56 12.09 13.01
CA ARG A 201 -9.09 13.45 13.04
C ARG A 201 -10.09 13.60 14.17
N LYS A 202 -10.13 14.78 14.80
CA LYS A 202 -10.95 15.02 16.01
C LYS A 202 -12.45 14.94 15.70
N GLU A 203 -12.84 15.43 14.54
CA GLU A 203 -14.20 15.41 14.02
C GLU A 203 -14.74 14.00 13.75
N GLU A 204 -13.85 13.00 13.58
CA GLU A 204 -14.21 11.60 13.33
C GLU A 204 -14.35 10.79 14.63
N LEU A 205 -13.85 11.31 15.77
CA LEU A 205 -13.75 10.54 17.02
C LEU A 205 -15.12 10.09 17.54
N THR A 206 -16.13 10.95 17.47
CA THR A 206 -17.48 10.63 17.93
C THR A 206 -18.09 9.44 17.17
N GLU A 207 -17.89 9.41 15.85
CA GLU A 207 -18.31 8.30 15.01
C GLU A 207 -17.47 7.04 15.29
N LEU A 208 -16.15 7.17 15.43
CA LEU A 208 -15.27 6.03 15.76
C LEU A 208 -15.65 5.36 17.09
N TRP A 209 -15.97 6.12 18.12
CA TRP A 209 -16.46 5.57 19.40
C TRP A 209 -17.79 4.83 19.21
N SER A 210 -18.72 5.37 18.42
CA SER A 210 -19.97 4.69 18.11
C SER A 210 -19.76 3.40 17.31
N LEU A 211 -18.85 3.40 16.34
CA LEU A 211 -18.51 2.22 15.53
C LEU A 211 -17.85 1.14 16.38
N LYS A 212 -16.97 1.55 17.30
CA LYS A 212 -16.32 0.65 18.25
C LYS A 212 -17.34 -0.11 19.08
N ASP A 213 -18.33 0.58 19.65
CA ASP A 213 -19.31 -0.05 20.54
C ASP A 213 -20.38 -0.85 19.77
N GLN A 214 -20.63 -0.54 18.50
CA GLN A 214 -21.63 -1.23 17.67
C GLN A 214 -21.10 -2.46 16.92
N TYR A 215 -19.85 -2.41 16.43
CA TYR A 215 -19.34 -3.40 15.47
C TYR A 215 -18.08 -4.14 15.92
N CYS A 216 -17.36 -3.66 16.94
CA CYS A 216 -16.13 -4.32 17.38
C CYS A 216 -16.43 -5.37 18.46
N GLU A 217 -16.36 -6.65 18.07
CA GLU A 217 -16.49 -7.78 18.98
C GLU A 217 -15.17 -8.12 19.68
N LEU A 218 -14.04 -7.83 19.02
CA LEU A 218 -12.70 -8.12 19.53
C LEU A 218 -12.14 -6.92 20.28
N ARG A 219 -11.53 -7.21 21.44
CA ARG A 219 -10.92 -6.19 22.28
C ARG A 219 -9.75 -5.53 21.54
N ILE A 220 -9.77 -4.20 21.50
CA ILE A 220 -8.70 -3.37 20.98
C ILE A 220 -7.78 -3.02 22.15
N GLU A 221 -6.51 -3.40 22.06
CA GLU A 221 -5.48 -3.12 23.08
C GLU A 221 -4.76 -1.79 22.83
N ASP A 222 -4.85 -1.25 21.60
CA ASP A 222 -4.25 0.03 21.22
C ASP A 222 -4.85 1.21 22.00
N ALA A 223 -4.02 2.23 22.23
CA ALA A 223 -4.43 3.44 22.93
C ALA A 223 -5.56 4.15 22.17
N PRO A 224 -6.59 4.68 22.86
CA PRO A 224 -7.66 5.41 22.20
C PRO A 224 -7.09 6.63 21.45
N GLU A 225 -7.69 6.95 20.31
CA GLU A 225 -7.26 8.05 19.42
C GLU A 225 -5.93 7.84 18.70
N ASP A 226 -5.32 6.65 18.80
CA ASP A 226 -4.16 6.27 17.99
C ASP A 226 -4.58 5.83 16.57
N ILE A 227 -3.63 5.90 15.62
CA ILE A 227 -3.81 5.47 14.23
C ILE A 227 -4.19 3.99 14.18
N HIS A 228 -3.49 3.15 14.96
CA HIS A 228 -3.76 1.72 15.03
C HIS A 228 -5.14 1.42 15.61
N TRP A 229 -5.58 2.20 16.61
CA TRP A 229 -6.92 2.11 17.17
C TRP A 229 -8.00 2.41 16.12
N LYS A 230 -7.84 3.48 15.34
CA LYS A 230 -8.74 3.81 14.21
C LYS A 230 -8.78 2.68 13.18
N ILE A 231 -7.62 2.16 12.76
CA ILE A 231 -7.55 1.09 11.76
C ILE A 231 -8.22 -0.18 12.27
N ASN A 232 -8.01 -0.54 13.54
CA ASN A 232 -8.63 -1.71 14.15
C ASN A 232 -10.16 -1.62 14.15
N ILE A 233 -10.71 -0.44 14.51
CA ILE A 233 -12.16 -0.19 14.47
C ILE A 233 -12.68 -0.30 13.05
N LEU A 234 -12.03 0.34 12.09
CA LEU A 234 -12.47 0.33 10.69
C LEU A 234 -12.39 -1.09 10.10
N LEU A 235 -11.35 -1.85 10.43
CA LEU A 235 -11.21 -3.24 10.04
C LEU A 235 -12.35 -4.09 10.61
N GLN A 236 -12.61 -4.03 11.92
CA GLN A 236 -13.72 -4.79 12.50
C GLN A 236 -15.07 -4.33 11.96
N THR A 237 -15.25 -3.03 11.69
CA THR A 237 -16.45 -2.49 11.05
C THR A 237 -16.62 -3.03 9.63
N TYR A 238 -15.55 -3.15 8.85
CA TYR A 238 -15.56 -3.78 7.53
C TYR A 238 -15.98 -5.25 7.61
N LEU A 239 -15.40 -6.00 8.54
CA LEU A 239 -15.71 -7.42 8.77
C LEU A 239 -17.18 -7.62 9.17
N SER A 240 -17.69 -6.76 10.05
CA SER A 240 -19.06 -6.77 10.55
C SER A 240 -20.07 -6.15 9.58
N ARG A 241 -19.64 -5.67 8.41
CA ARG A 241 -20.47 -4.99 7.39
C ARG A 241 -21.21 -3.77 7.94
N GLY A 242 -20.56 -3.06 8.85
CA GLY A 242 -21.07 -1.82 9.41
C GLY A 242 -21.11 -0.69 8.38
N ARG A 243 -22.04 0.23 8.57
CA ARG A 243 -22.14 1.44 7.76
C ARG A 243 -21.39 2.58 8.41
N VAL A 244 -20.53 3.23 7.62
CA VAL A 244 -19.83 4.45 7.99
C VAL A 244 -20.51 5.63 7.29
N ASN A 245 -20.81 6.69 8.04
CA ASN A 245 -21.52 7.87 7.55
C ASN A 245 -20.54 8.96 7.11
N GLY A 246 -19.42 9.13 7.82
CA GLY A 246 -18.39 10.10 7.47
C GLY A 246 -17.73 9.77 6.12
N SER A 247 -17.72 10.73 5.19
CA SER A 247 -17.14 10.54 3.85
C SER A 247 -15.62 10.31 3.88
N SER A 248 -14.91 10.95 4.81
CA SER A 248 -13.48 10.73 5.06
C SER A 248 -13.23 9.33 5.61
N LEU A 249 -13.98 8.90 6.64
CA LEU A 249 -13.87 7.56 7.20
C LEU A 249 -14.26 6.47 6.20
N GLN A 250 -15.24 6.70 5.34
CA GLN A 250 -15.59 5.77 4.27
C GLN A 250 -14.45 5.62 3.25
N SER A 251 -13.75 6.71 2.95
CA SER A 251 -12.57 6.67 2.09
C SER A 251 -11.44 5.89 2.74
N ASP A 252 -11.18 6.12 4.03
CA ASP A 252 -10.16 5.40 4.80
C ASP A 252 -10.52 3.90 4.92
N LEU A 253 -11.80 3.57 5.12
CA LEU A 253 -12.30 2.19 5.15
C LEU A 253 -12.06 1.48 3.82
N ASN A 254 -12.33 2.15 2.70
CA ASN A 254 -12.11 1.58 1.37
C ASN A 254 -10.62 1.31 1.12
N TYR A 255 -9.74 2.24 1.50
CA TYR A 255 -8.30 2.07 1.39
C TYR A 255 -7.81 0.89 2.24
N ILE A 256 -8.22 0.83 3.51
CA ILE A 256 -7.89 -0.28 4.41
C ILE A 256 -8.37 -1.61 3.82
N SER A 257 -9.58 -1.66 3.27
CA SER A 257 -10.14 -2.88 2.67
C SER A 257 -9.30 -3.38 1.49
N GLN A 258 -8.85 -2.49 0.59
CA GLN A 258 -8.02 -2.85 -0.55
C GLN A 258 -6.65 -3.41 -0.12
N VAL A 259 -6.00 -2.77 0.84
CA VAL A 259 -4.71 -3.23 1.37
C VAL A 259 -4.86 -4.59 2.06
N ILE A 260 -5.91 -4.75 2.87
CA ILE A 260 -6.20 -5.99 3.58
C ILE A 260 -6.53 -7.11 2.59
N GLU A 261 -7.23 -6.83 1.50
CA GLU A 261 -7.48 -7.81 0.43
C GLU A 261 -6.18 -8.32 -0.21
N SER A 262 -5.21 -7.42 -0.43
CA SER A 262 -3.88 -7.80 -0.91
C SER A 262 -3.14 -8.70 0.08
N ILE A 263 -3.21 -8.39 1.39
CA ILE A 263 -2.53 -9.15 2.46
C ILE A 263 -3.22 -10.49 2.76
N PHE A 264 -4.56 -10.53 2.78
CA PHE A 264 -5.37 -11.70 3.20
C PHE A 264 -5.57 -12.76 2.14
N ASN A 265 -5.15 -12.52 0.91
CA ASN A 265 -5.18 -13.58 -0.08
C ASN A 265 -4.34 -14.76 0.44
N VAL A 266 -5.08 -15.80 0.83
CA VAL A 266 -4.79 -17.04 1.59
C VAL A 266 -3.35 -17.59 1.47
N ARG A 267 -2.61 -17.28 0.40
CA ARG A 267 -1.24 -17.73 0.16
C ARG A 267 -0.18 -16.97 0.97
N VAL A 268 -0.32 -15.65 1.17
CA VAL A 268 0.66 -14.83 1.91
C VAL A 268 0.77 -15.31 3.34
N MET A 269 -0.35 -15.28 4.06
CA MET A 269 -0.39 -15.62 5.46
C MET A 269 -0.11 -17.11 5.70
N TRP A 270 -0.52 -17.99 4.78
CA TRP A 270 -0.18 -19.43 4.85
C TRP A 270 1.33 -19.67 4.72
N ASN A 271 2.04 -18.96 3.85
CA ASN A 271 3.49 -19.06 3.73
C ASN A 271 4.24 -18.39 4.91
N VAL A 272 3.77 -17.25 5.41
CA VAL A 272 4.31 -16.58 6.61
C VAL A 272 4.18 -17.49 7.85
N LEU A 273 3.08 -18.24 7.95
CA LEU A 273 2.70 -18.95 9.18
C LEU A 273 2.82 -20.47 9.11
N ASN A 274 3.37 -21.03 8.03
CA ASN A 274 3.64 -22.48 7.91
C ASN A 274 4.60 -23.01 8.99
N ARG A 275 5.14 -22.15 9.86
CA ARG A 275 5.85 -22.54 11.10
C ARG A 275 4.92 -22.96 12.26
N TYR A 276 3.64 -22.57 12.30
CA TYR A 276 2.77 -22.77 13.46
C TYR A 276 1.33 -23.17 13.07
N LEU A 277 1.05 -24.48 13.16
CA LEU A 277 -0.22 -25.12 12.76
C LEU A 277 -1.49 -24.47 13.37
N ILE A 278 -1.40 -24.02 14.63
CA ILE A 278 -2.53 -23.43 15.37
C ILE A 278 -2.89 -22.05 14.83
N VAL A 279 -1.88 -21.26 14.46
CA VAL A 279 -2.08 -19.90 13.92
C VAL A 279 -2.71 -19.96 12.53
N SER A 280 -2.35 -20.98 11.72
CA SER A 280 -2.95 -21.22 10.40
C SER A 280 -4.46 -21.45 10.45
N ILE A 281 -4.98 -22.12 11.49
CA ILE A 281 -6.43 -22.40 11.63
C ILE A 281 -7.19 -21.13 11.95
N GLN A 282 -6.74 -20.33 12.92
CA GLN A 282 -7.41 -19.09 13.29
C GLN A 282 -7.43 -18.08 12.14
N ILE A 283 -6.35 -18.03 11.38
CA ILE A 283 -6.23 -17.15 10.22
C ILE A 283 -7.06 -17.61 9.03
N SER A 284 -7.18 -18.92 8.83
CA SER A 284 -8.08 -19.47 7.83
C SER A 284 -9.54 -19.11 8.15
N ILE A 285 -9.93 -19.09 9.43
CA ILE A 285 -11.25 -18.64 9.86
C ILE A 285 -11.47 -17.16 9.54
N VAL A 286 -10.53 -16.28 9.89
CA VAL A 286 -10.62 -14.83 9.58
C VAL A 286 -10.62 -14.60 8.07
N SER A 287 -9.80 -15.32 7.31
CA SER A 287 -9.72 -15.22 5.85
C SER A 287 -11.01 -15.71 5.16
N VAL A 288 -11.62 -16.81 5.64
CA VAL A 288 -12.94 -17.26 5.17
C VAL A 288 -14.01 -16.21 5.47
N TYR A 289 -13.96 -15.58 6.64
CA TYR A 289 -14.89 -14.51 7.02
C TYR A 289 -14.75 -13.28 6.11
N ILE A 290 -13.51 -12.85 5.83
CA ILE A 290 -13.21 -11.76 4.90
C ILE A 290 -13.66 -12.10 3.49
N ARG A 291 -13.29 -13.28 2.98
CA ARG A 291 -13.67 -13.70 1.62
C ARG A 291 -15.18 -13.84 1.48
N TYR A 292 -15.89 -14.29 2.51
CA TYR A 292 -17.35 -14.30 2.55
C TYR A 292 -17.94 -12.88 2.52
N THR A 293 -17.35 -11.94 3.27
CA THR A 293 -17.75 -10.52 3.25
C THR A 293 -17.48 -9.86 1.89
N ILE A 294 -16.36 -10.13 1.24
CA ILE A 294 -16.03 -9.63 -0.11
C ILE A 294 -17.04 -10.17 -1.15
N ILE A 295 -17.31 -11.48 -1.15
CA ILE A 295 -18.25 -12.09 -2.09
C ILE A 295 -19.67 -11.52 -1.92
N CYS A 296 -20.08 -11.27 -0.68
CA CYS A 296 -21.36 -10.62 -0.39
C CYS A 296 -21.37 -9.16 -0.84
N ASN A 297 -20.31 -8.39 -0.60
CA ASN A 297 -20.19 -6.99 -1.05
C ASN A 297 -20.24 -6.90 -2.59
N HIS A 298 -19.57 -7.79 -3.30
CA HIS A 298 -19.60 -7.82 -4.77
C HIS A 298 -21.00 -8.18 -5.32
N LYS A 299 -21.75 -9.03 -4.61
CA LYS A 299 -23.15 -9.32 -4.94
C LYS A 299 -24.03 -8.10 -4.68
N ASP A 300 -23.87 -7.39 -3.57
CA ASP A 300 -24.67 -6.19 -3.28
C ASP A 300 -24.37 -5.04 -4.25
N TYR A 301 -23.12 -4.83 -4.68
CA TYR A 301 -22.77 -3.86 -5.72
C TYR A 301 -23.39 -4.20 -7.09
N ASN A 302 -23.33 -5.47 -7.51
CA ASN A 302 -23.99 -5.91 -8.75
C ASN A 302 -25.52 -5.85 -8.63
N THR A 303 -26.06 -6.10 -7.45
CA THR A 303 -27.51 -5.99 -7.19
C THR A 303 -27.96 -4.54 -7.10
N LEU A 304 -27.12 -3.60 -6.65
CA LEU A 304 -27.38 -2.15 -6.64
C LEU A 304 -27.36 -1.57 -8.06
N HIS A 305 -26.43 -2.00 -8.93
CA HIS A 305 -26.45 -1.62 -10.35
C HIS A 305 -27.65 -2.22 -11.12
N LEU A 306 -28.12 -3.40 -10.74
CA LEU A 306 -29.34 -3.99 -11.29
C LEU A 306 -30.64 -3.47 -10.64
N ARG A 307 -30.56 -2.73 -9.52
CA ARG A 307 -31.72 -2.21 -8.77
C ARG A 307 -32.11 -0.78 -9.11
N GLN A 308 -31.30 -0.02 -9.84
CA GLN A 308 -31.74 1.28 -10.36
C GLN A 308 -32.80 1.16 -11.47
N ASP A 309 -32.97 -0.02 -12.07
CA ASP A 309 -33.92 -0.23 -13.17
C ASP A 309 -35.26 -0.88 -12.80
N ASN A 310 -35.54 -1.23 -11.53
CA ASN A 310 -36.86 -1.79 -11.20
C ASN A 310 -37.34 -1.43 -9.78
N TYR A 311 -38.28 -0.48 -9.73
CA TYR A 311 -39.18 -0.28 -8.60
C TYR A 311 -40.01 -1.55 -8.34
N THR A 312 -40.16 -1.93 -7.06
CA THR A 312 -41.42 -2.27 -6.34
C THR A 312 -41.30 -3.40 -5.30
N SER A 313 -41.70 -3.06 -4.07
CA SER A 313 -42.47 -3.86 -3.09
C SER A 313 -41.93 -5.20 -2.54
N LYS A 314 -41.75 -5.20 -1.21
CA LYS A 314 -42.05 -6.28 -0.24
C LYS A 314 -41.86 -7.74 -0.70
N LYS A 315 -40.75 -8.36 -0.30
CA LYS A 315 -40.70 -9.74 0.25
C LYS A 315 -39.26 -10.08 0.67
N ASN A 316 -39.16 -10.98 1.66
CA ASN A 316 -37.96 -11.70 2.12
C ASN A 316 -37.37 -11.26 3.47
N TYR A 317 -38.22 -11.22 4.50
CA TYR A 317 -37.85 -11.77 5.81
C TYR A 317 -38.20 -13.26 5.81
N ARG A 318 -37.22 -14.14 5.53
CA ARG A 318 -37.24 -15.61 5.78
C ARG A 318 -35.99 -16.22 5.14
N LEU A 319 -34.86 -16.17 5.84
CA LEU A 319 -33.66 -16.96 5.50
C LEU A 319 -32.70 -17.18 6.69
N TYR A 320 -33.15 -16.92 7.92
CA TYR A 320 -32.43 -17.27 9.14
C TYR A 320 -33.09 -18.50 9.79
N GLU A 321 -32.77 -19.70 9.32
CA GLU A 321 -33.13 -20.93 10.07
C GLU A 321 -32.39 -22.23 9.69
N ASN A 322 -31.31 -22.21 8.89
CA ASN A 322 -30.64 -23.47 8.51
C ASN A 322 -29.09 -23.36 8.38
N ILE A 323 -28.39 -23.01 9.46
CA ILE A 323 -26.92 -23.19 9.55
C ILE A 323 -26.54 -23.83 10.90
N ASP A 324 -27.24 -24.90 11.29
CA ASP A 324 -26.87 -25.77 12.42
C ASP A 324 -26.59 -27.23 12.00
N ARG A 325 -26.30 -27.44 10.72
CA ARG A 325 -25.80 -28.72 10.22
C ARG A 325 -24.74 -28.48 9.17
N CYS A 326 -23.49 -28.40 9.61
CA CYS A 326 -22.38 -29.15 9.04
C CYS A 326 -21.16 -28.98 9.94
N TYR A 327 -20.76 -30.12 10.51
CA TYR A 327 -19.41 -30.41 11.00
C TYR A 327 -18.34 -30.11 9.95
#